data_AF-A0AA43S4L9-F1
#
_entry.id   AF-A0AA43S4L9-F1
#
_cell.length_a   1.000
_cell.length_b   1.000
_cell.length_c   1.000
_cell.angle_alpha   90.00
_cell.angle_beta   90.00
_cell.angle_gamma   90.00
#
_symmetry.space_group_name_H-M   'P 1'
#
loop_
_entity.id
_entity.type
_entity.pdbx_description
1 polymer ?
#
loop_
_entity_poly.entity_id
_entity_poly.type
_entity_poly.pdbx_seq_one_letter_code
_entity_poly.pdbx_strand_id
1 'polypeptide(L)'
;MKKIVLFISLLLMQYVFLNQALATVFTGNDFLEQHQAANKVFINGYMAGIWDSLEPSNPALIKCVGTEVKMSQLADTVAIYLKNNPQMRHYSVASIAPIAISTQFRCK
;
A
#
# COMPACT_ATOMS: atom_id res chain seq x y z
N MET A 1 -6.83 11.74 48.38
CA MET A 1 -5.82 11.01 47.58
C MET A 1 -6.43 9.99 46.62
N LYS A 2 -7.18 8.97 47.07
CA LYS A 2 -7.80 7.96 46.19
C LYS A 2 -8.62 8.54 45.02
N LYS A 3 -9.42 9.59 45.26
CA LYS A 3 -10.23 10.26 44.22
C LYS A 3 -9.40 10.98 43.15
N ILE A 4 -8.24 11.54 43.54
CA ILE A 4 -7.33 12.25 42.61
C ILE A 4 -6.61 11.24 41.71
N VAL A 5 -6.14 10.12 42.29
CA VAL A 5 -5.52 9.03 41.52
C VAL A 5 -6.51 8.46 40.49
N LEU A 6 -7.77 8.22 40.89
CA LEU A 6 -8.80 7.72 39.99
C LEU A 6 -9.10 8.68 38.83
N PHE A 7 -9.09 9.99 39.09
CA PHE A 7 -9.34 11.01 38.08
C PHE A 7 -8.20 11.10 37.06
N ILE A 8 -6.95 11.01 37.52
CA ILE A 8 -5.76 10.98 36.67
C ILE A 8 -5.74 9.72 35.80
N SER A 9 -6.09 8.55 36.36
CA SER A 9 -6.19 7.31 35.60
C SER A 9 -7.26 7.38 34.49
N LEU A 10 -8.39 8.04 34.76
CA LEU A 10 -9.46 8.22 33.77
C LEU A 10 -9.03 9.13 32.62
N LEU A 11 -8.32 10.22 32.93
CA LEU A 11 -7.76 11.15 31.94
C LEU A 11 -6.72 10.48 31.05
N LEU A 12 -5.85 9.65 31.63
CA LEU A 12 -4.84 8.91 30.87
C LEU A 12 -5.49 7.88 29.95
N MET A 13 -6.55 7.19 30.37
CA MET A 13 -7.30 6.29 29.49
C MET A 13 -7.90 7.01 28.28
N GLN A 14 -8.55 8.18 28.47
CA GLN A 14 -9.12 8.94 27.36
C GLN A 14 -8.08 9.35 26.32
N TYR A 15 -6.87 9.74 26.77
CA TYR A 15 -5.78 10.12 25.88
C TYR A 15 -5.28 8.94 25.02
N VAL A 16 -5.33 7.71 25.54
CA VAL A 16 -4.95 6.50 24.80
C VAL A 16 -6.00 6.15 23.73
N PHE A 17 -7.29 6.34 24.02
CA PHE A 17 -8.36 6.07 23.04
C PHE A 17 -8.41 7.10 21.90
N LEU A 18 -8.07 8.37 22.17
CA LEU A 18 -8.00 9.41 21.11
C LEU A 18 -6.83 9.23 20.15
N ASN A 19 -5.75 8.57 20.58
CA ASN A 19 -4.56 8.29 19.75
C ASN A 19 -4.56 6.87 19.18
N GLN A 20 -5.74 6.28 18.96
CA GLN A 20 -5.80 5.17 18.02
C GLN A 20 -5.53 5.74 16.63
N ALA A 21 -4.25 5.74 16.23
CA ALA A 21 -3.89 5.83 14.84
C ALA A 21 -4.63 4.70 14.14
N LEU A 22 -5.75 5.02 13.48
CA LEU A 22 -6.41 4.08 12.60
C LEU A 22 -5.32 3.60 11.64
N ALA A 23 -5.00 2.31 11.71
CA ALA A 23 -4.16 1.66 10.73
C ALA A 23 -4.89 1.80 9.39
N THR A 24 -4.64 2.91 8.73
CA THR A 24 -5.33 3.31 7.52
C THR A 24 -4.72 2.47 6.42
N VAL A 25 -5.55 1.61 5.85
CA VAL A 25 -5.17 0.78 4.71
C VAL A 25 -4.84 1.73 3.57
N PHE A 26 -3.63 1.66 3.03
CA PHE A 26 -3.25 2.44 1.86
C PHE A 26 -3.99 1.91 0.63
N THR A 27 -5.03 2.62 0.22
CA THR A 27 -5.97 2.20 -0.82
C THR A 27 -5.50 2.60 -2.22
N GLY A 28 -6.16 2.05 -3.25
CA GLY A 28 -5.91 2.47 -4.62
C GLY A 28 -6.20 3.95 -4.89
N ASN A 29 -7.14 4.59 -4.17
CA ASN A 29 -7.36 6.03 -4.26
C ASN A 29 -6.14 6.80 -3.73
N ASP A 30 -5.64 6.42 -2.55
CA ASP A 30 -4.46 7.05 -1.94
C ASP A 30 -3.23 6.88 -2.85
N PHE A 31 -3.07 5.70 -3.46
CA PHE A 31 -2.00 5.45 -4.43
C PHE A 31 -2.10 6.37 -5.65
N LEU A 32 -3.28 6.53 -6.23
CA LEU A 32 -3.46 7.41 -7.38
C LEU A 32 -3.20 8.87 -7.03
N GLU A 33 -3.59 9.31 -5.84
CA GLU A 33 -3.28 10.65 -5.34
C GLU A 33 -1.78 10.87 -5.23
N GLN A 34 -1.06 9.97 -4.55
CA GLN A 34 0.40 10.05 -4.39
C GLN A 34 1.16 9.93 -5.73
N HIS A 35 0.65 9.10 -6.65
CA HIS A 35 1.21 8.96 -8.01
C HIS A 35 1.05 10.26 -8.82
N GLN A 36 -0.13 10.91 -8.75
CA GLN A 36 -0.40 12.18 -9.43
C GLN A 36 0.38 13.36 -8.83
N ALA A 37 0.54 13.38 -7.51
CA ALA A 37 1.37 14.35 -6.80
C ALA A 37 2.87 14.19 -7.10
N ALA A 38 3.25 13.23 -7.94
CA ALA A 38 4.62 12.91 -8.30
C ALA A 38 5.51 12.61 -7.08
N ASN A 39 4.93 12.04 -6.01
CA ASN A 39 5.67 11.57 -4.84
C ASN A 39 6.40 10.26 -5.14
N LYS A 40 7.35 10.32 -6.08
CA LYS A 40 8.03 9.16 -6.66
C LYS A 40 8.79 8.34 -5.62
N VAL A 41 9.38 9.00 -4.61
CA VAL A 41 10.12 8.32 -3.55
C VAL A 41 9.19 7.41 -2.75
N PHE A 42 8.05 7.94 -2.30
CA PHE A 42 7.08 7.17 -1.54
C PHE A 42 6.50 6.02 -2.36
N ILE A 43 6.02 6.30 -3.57
CA ILE A 43 5.40 5.28 -4.45
C ILE A 43 6.39 4.18 -4.82
N ASN A 44 7.62 4.54 -5.20
CA ASN A 44 8.62 3.53 -5.56
C ASN A 44 9.04 2.71 -4.34
N GLY A 45 9.17 3.32 -3.17
CA GLY A 45 9.47 2.60 -1.93
C GLY A 45 8.35 1.65 -1.52
N TYR A 46 7.09 2.08 -1.64
CA TYR A 46 5.93 1.24 -1.36
C TYR A 46 5.86 0.05 -2.32
N MET A 47 6.11 0.28 -3.62
CA MET A 47 6.17 -0.78 -4.62
C MET A 47 7.35 -1.73 -4.40
N ALA A 48 8.51 -1.24 -3.96
CA ALA A 48 9.64 -2.08 -3.60
C ALA A 48 9.27 -3.04 -2.45
N GLY A 49 8.61 -2.56 -1.40
CA GLY A 49 8.16 -3.42 -0.30
C GLY A 49 7.16 -4.50 -0.74
N ILE A 50 6.24 -4.17 -1.66
CA ILE A 50 5.35 -5.18 -2.28
C ILE A 50 6.16 -6.18 -3.10
N TRP A 51 7.10 -5.69 -3.91
CA TRP A 51 7.91 -6.52 -4.78
C TRP A 51 8.77 -7.51 -4.00
N ASP A 52 9.47 -7.05 -2.96
CA ASP A 52 10.28 -7.88 -2.06
C ASP A 52 9.42 -8.96 -1.37
N SER A 53 8.15 -8.67 -1.10
CA SER A 53 7.21 -9.66 -0.54
C SER A 53 6.72 -10.67 -1.59
N LEU A 54 6.64 -10.27 -2.86
CA LEU A 54 6.22 -11.11 -3.97
C LEU A 54 7.34 -12.01 -4.48
N GLU A 55 8.60 -11.55 -4.43
CA GLU A 55 9.74 -12.28 -4.96
C GLU A 55 9.87 -13.72 -4.43
N PRO A 56 9.80 -13.97 -3.11
CA PRO A 56 9.84 -15.33 -2.59
C PRO A 56 8.53 -16.10 -2.76
N SER A 57 7.38 -15.41 -2.83
CA SER A 57 6.05 -16.03 -2.82
C SER A 57 5.47 -16.33 -4.21
N ASN A 58 6.00 -15.69 -5.25
CA ASN A 58 5.54 -15.85 -6.63
C ASN A 58 6.70 -15.77 -7.65
N PRO A 59 7.63 -16.75 -7.64
CA PRO A 59 8.82 -16.74 -8.50
C PRO A 59 8.48 -16.78 -10.00
N ALA A 60 7.31 -17.33 -10.36
CA ALA A 60 6.84 -17.32 -11.74
C ALA A 60 6.58 -15.89 -12.24
N LEU A 61 5.90 -15.05 -11.45
CA LEU A 61 5.65 -13.66 -11.81
C LEU A 61 6.94 -12.86 -11.95
N ILE A 62 7.91 -13.06 -11.05
CA ILE A 62 9.24 -12.41 -11.13
C ILE A 62 9.92 -12.74 -12.44
N LYS A 63 9.88 -14.02 -12.85
CA LYS A 63 10.43 -14.45 -14.14
C LYS A 63 9.73 -13.78 -15.33
N CYS A 64 8.41 -13.59 -15.27
CA CYS A 64 7.67 -12.93 -16.35
C CYS A 64 7.97 -11.43 -16.45
N VAL A 65 8.17 -10.77 -15.31
CA VAL A 65 8.48 -9.34 -15.26
C VAL A 65 9.92 -9.08 -15.73
N GLY A 66 10.88 -9.90 -15.27
CA GLY A 66 12.29 -9.77 -15.63
C GLY A 66 13.04 -8.71 -14.81
N THR A 67 14.38 -8.74 -14.90
CA THR A 67 15.29 -7.93 -14.05
C THR A 67 15.44 -6.48 -14.51
N GLU A 68 15.06 -6.17 -15.75
CA GLU A 68 15.21 -4.83 -16.34
C GLU A 68 14.06 -3.88 -15.98
N VAL A 69 12.99 -4.40 -15.36
CA VAL A 69 11.81 -3.60 -15.00
C VAL A 69 12.09 -2.79 -13.74
N LYS A 70 11.95 -1.47 -13.86
CA LYS A 70 12.14 -0.52 -12.77
C LYS A 70 10.91 -0.48 -11.87
N MET A 71 11.12 -0.18 -10.59
CA MET A 71 10.01 0.02 -9.63
C MET A 71 9.00 1.08 -10.08
N SER A 72 9.47 2.14 -10.77
CA SER A 72 8.58 3.15 -11.34
C SER A 72 7.66 2.58 -12.42
N GLN A 73 8.11 1.61 -13.21
CA GLN A 73 7.28 0.96 -14.24
C GLN A 73 6.25 0.02 -13.61
N LEU A 74 6.59 -0.65 -12.51
CA LEU A 74 5.61 -1.41 -11.72
C LEU A 74 4.57 -0.47 -11.11
N ALA A 75 4.98 0.66 -10.54
CA ALA A 75 4.07 1.67 -10.04
C ALA A 75 3.13 2.22 -11.13
N ASP A 76 3.66 2.52 -12.31
CA ASP A 76 2.87 2.98 -13.45
C ASP A 76 1.86 1.92 -13.91
N THR A 77 2.26 0.64 -13.89
CA THR A 77 1.38 -0.49 -14.19
C THR A 77 0.19 -0.54 -13.23
N VAL A 78 0.45 -0.40 -11.92
CA VAL A 78 -0.60 -0.36 -10.89
C VAL A 78 -1.50 0.87 -11.07
N ALA A 79 -0.92 2.04 -11.36
CA ALA A 79 -1.68 3.26 -11.61
C ALA A 79 -2.62 3.12 -12.84
N ILE A 80 -2.12 2.55 -13.94
CA ILE A 80 -2.91 2.29 -15.16
C ILE A 80 -4.05 1.31 -14.84
N TYR A 81 -3.77 0.22 -14.12
CA TYR A 81 -4.80 -0.73 -13.71
C TYR A 81 -5.90 -0.07 -12.87
N LEU A 82 -5.54 0.72 -11.86
CA LEU A 82 -6.49 1.43 -10.99
C LEU A 82 -7.30 2.49 -11.75
N LYS A 83 -6.68 3.19 -12.72
CA LYS A 83 -7.39 4.12 -13.60
C LYS A 83 -8.47 3.40 -14.41
N ASN A 84 -8.13 2.23 -14.96
CA ASN A 84 -9.04 1.41 -15.77
C ASN A 84 -10.06 0.60 -14.96
N ASN A 85 -9.86 0.46 -13.64
CA ASN A 85 -10.73 -0.31 -12.74
C ASN A 85 -11.15 0.52 -11.51
N PRO A 86 -12.03 1.53 -11.67
CA PRO A 86 -12.44 2.40 -10.57
C PRO A 86 -13.06 1.66 -9.39
N GLN A 87 -13.75 0.55 -9.64
CA GLN A 87 -14.33 -0.34 -8.63
C GLN A 87 -13.29 -1.05 -7.77
N MET A 88 -12.00 -1.00 -8.12
CA MET A 88 -10.94 -1.61 -7.32
C MET A 88 -10.26 -0.62 -6.38
N ARG A 89 -10.50 0.70 -6.54
CA ARG A 89 -9.69 1.73 -5.88
C ARG A 89 -9.88 1.81 -4.37
N HIS A 90 -10.96 1.25 -3.81
CA HIS A 90 -11.19 1.22 -2.37
C HIS A 90 -10.48 0.04 -1.67
N TYR A 91 -9.89 -0.90 -2.40
CA TYR A 91 -9.11 -1.98 -1.81
C TYR A 91 -7.66 -1.56 -1.56
N SER A 92 -7.00 -2.31 -0.68
CA SER A 92 -5.57 -2.17 -0.40
C SER A 92 -4.73 -2.34 -1.65
N VAL A 93 -3.77 -1.44 -1.86
CA VAL A 93 -2.81 -1.53 -2.99
C VAL A 93 -1.97 -2.78 -2.90
N ALA A 94 -1.60 -3.21 -1.69
CA ALA A 94 -0.84 -4.44 -1.48
C ALA A 94 -1.55 -5.68 -2.06
N SER A 95 -2.90 -5.69 -2.03
CA SER A 95 -3.71 -6.76 -2.62
C SER A 95 -3.89 -6.61 -4.12
N ILE A 96 -3.97 -5.37 -4.62
CA ILE A 96 -4.25 -5.07 -6.03
C ILE A 96 -2.99 -5.19 -6.89
N ALA A 97 -1.83 -4.77 -6.38
CA ALA A 97 -0.59 -4.71 -7.14
C ALA A 97 -0.19 -6.05 -7.79
N PRO A 98 -0.25 -7.21 -7.10
CA PRO A 98 0.05 -8.49 -7.73
C PRO A 98 -0.88 -8.80 -8.91
N ILE A 99 -2.16 -8.43 -8.81
CA ILE A 99 -3.17 -8.63 -9.86
C ILE A 99 -2.86 -7.72 -11.06
N ALA A 100 -2.57 -6.45 -10.80
CA ALA A 100 -2.22 -5.48 -11.83
C ALA A 100 -0.95 -5.88 -12.59
N ILE A 101 0.11 -6.25 -11.86
CA ILE A 101 1.40 -6.67 -12.43
C ILE A 101 1.21 -7.96 -13.26
N SER A 102 0.54 -8.98 -12.71
CA SER A 102 0.32 -10.24 -13.44
C SER A 102 -0.59 -10.09 -14.67
N THR A 103 -1.50 -9.11 -14.67
CA THR A 103 -2.31 -8.79 -15.85
C THR A 103 -1.45 -8.23 -16.98
N GLN A 104 -0.48 -7.39 -16.64
CA GLN A 104 0.40 -6.72 -17.61
C GLN A 104 1.58 -7.60 -18.07
N PHE A 105 2.22 -8.32 -17.16
CA PHE A 105 3.46 -9.09 -17.39
C PHE A 105 3.20 -10.59 -17.46
N ARG A 106 2.40 -11.04 -18.43
CA ARG A 106 2.14 -12.48 -18.62
C ARG A 106 3.35 -13.17 -19.26
N CYS A 107 3.83 -14.26 -18.65
CA CYS A 107 4.74 -15.18 -19.33
C CYS A 107 4.04 -15.74 -20.58
N LYS A 108 4.79 -15.85 -21.68
CA LYS A 108 4.38 -16.65 -22.84
C LYS A 108 4.72 -18.11 -22.62
#